data_AF-A0A2A8HLJ0-F1
#
_entry.id   AF-A0A2A8HLJ0-F1
#
_cell.length_a   1.000
_cell.length_b   1.000
_cell.length_c   1.000
_cell.angle_alpha   90.00
_cell.angle_beta   90.00
_cell.angle_gamma   90.00
#
_symmetry.space_group_name_H-M   'P 1'
#
loop_
_entity.id
_entity.type
_entity.pdbx_description
1 polymer ?
#
loop_
_entity_poly.entity_id
_entity_poly.type
_entity_poly.pdbx_seq_one_letter_code
_entity_poly.pdbx_strand_id
1 'polypeptide(L)' 'MDSCVLFVNGQPFLVLSVAGIEIARLEISLQVALTLIVLGIPICA' A
#
# COMPACT_ATOMS: atom_id res chain seq x y z
N MET A 1 -5.88 -11.67 -4.51
CA MET A 1 -5.26 -10.39 -4.91
C MET A 1 -5.25 -9.59 -3.65
N ASP A 2 -4.07 -9.19 -3.21
CA ASP A 2 -3.86 -8.53 -1.93
C ASP A 2 -3.29 -7.16 -2.20
N SER A 3 -3.59 -6.23 -1.31
CA SER A 3 -3.08 -4.87 -1.38
C SER A 3 -2.74 -4.38 0.01
N CYS A 4 -1.63 -3.67 0.14
CA CYS A 4 -1.24 -3.06 1.40
C CYS A 4 -0.50 -1.74 1.16
N VAL A 5 -0.52 -0.87 2.17
CA VAL A 5 0.25 0.37 2.18
C VAL A 5 1.62 0.10 2.80
N LEU A 6 2.69 0.42 2.08
CA LEU A 6 4.06 0.32 2.56
C LEU A 6 4.65 1.73 2.72
N PHE A 7 5.33 1.99 3.83
CA PHE A 7 6.07 3.24 4.02
C PHE A 7 7.56 2.98 3.90
N VAL A 8 8.21 3.63 2.94
CA VAL A 8 9.67 3.58 2.78
C VAL A 8 10.22 4.98 3.03
N ASN A 9 10.98 5.15 4.12
CA ASN A 9 11.50 6.45 4.55
C ASN A 9 10.41 7.53 4.69
N GLY A 10 9.20 7.15 5.12
CA GLY A 10 8.05 8.05 5.25
C GLY A 10 7.27 8.30 3.96
N GLN A 11 7.78 7.87 2.79
CA GLN A 11 7.04 7.92 1.53
C GLN A 11 6.08 6.72 1.45
N PRO A 12 4.77 6.92 1.23
CA PRO A 12 3.82 5.83 1.10
C PRO A 12 3.73 5.28 -0.32
N PHE A 13 3.60 3.95 -0.39
CA PHE A 13 3.39 3.20 -1.61
C PHE A 13 2.20 2.26 -1.44
N LEU A 14 1.35 2.14 -2.46
CA LEU A 14 0.38 1.06 -2.57
C LEU A 14 1.05 -0.12 -3.26
N VAL A 15 1.17 -1.23 -2.54
CA VAL A 15 1.66 -2.51 -3.07
C VAL A 15 0.46 -3.34 -3.49
N LEU A 16 0.52 -3.88 -4.70
CA LEU A 16 -0.47 -4.81 -5.24
C LEU A 16 0.20 -6.15 -5.47
N SER A 17 -0.41 -7.22 -4.95
CA SER A 17 0.13 -8.58 -5.04
C SER A 17 -0.90 -9.59 -5.53
N VAL A 18 -0.45 -10.58 -6.29
CA VAL A 18 -1.25 -11.71 -6.75
C VAL A 18 -0.51 -12.99 -6.40
N ALA A 19 -1.17 -13.90 -5.68
CA ALA A 19 -0.58 -15.15 -5.21
C ALA A 19 0.76 -14.94 -4.45
N GLY A 20 0.85 -13.88 -3.65
CA GLY A 20 2.06 -13.54 -2.87
C GLY A 20 3.19 -12.87 -3.68
N ILE A 21 2.99 -12.61 -4.98
CA ILE A 21 3.96 -11.94 -5.84
C ILE A 21 3.54 -10.47 -6.00
N GLU A 22 4.43 -9.53 -5.65
CA GLU A 22 4.25 -8.11 -5.93
C GLU A 22 4.21 -7.87 -7.45
N ILE A 23 3.08 -7.38 -7.94
CA ILE A 23 2.87 -7.09 -9.36
C ILE A 23 3.02 -5.59 -9.68
N ALA A 24 2.80 -4.73 -8.69
CA ALA A 24 2.92 -3.29 -8.86
C ALA A 24 3.17 -2.60 -7.51
N ARG A 25 3.88 -1.47 -7.61
CA ARG A 25 4.11 -0.54 -6.51
C ARG A 25 3.87 0.87 -7.02
N LEU A 26 2.87 1.52 -6.45
CA LEU A 26 2.47 2.87 -6.84
C LEU A 26 2.83 3.84 -5.73
N GLU A 27 3.63 4.85 -6.05
CA GLU A 27 3.81 5.99 -5.14
C GLU A 27 2.49 6.72 -5.00
N ILE A 28 2.07 6.98 -3.77
CA ILE A 28 0.82 7.67 -3.46
C ILE A 28 1.11 8.83 -2.49
N SER A 29 0.19 9.78 -2.40
CA SER A 29 0.30 10.83 -1.38
C SER A 29 -0.06 10.28 0.01
N LEU A 30 0.42 10.95 1.06
CA LEU A 30 0.08 10.62 2.43
C LEU A 30 -1.44 10.64 2.68
N GLN A 31 -2.16 11.60 2.09
CA GLN A 31 -3.62 11.70 2.22
C GLN A 31 -4.33 10.46 1.66
N VAL A 32 -3.89 9.96 0.51
CA VAL A 32 -4.43 8.73 -0.08
C VAL A 32 -4.10 7.53 0.80
N ALA A 33 -2.85 7.42 1.27
CA ALA A 33 -2.42 6.33 2.14
C ALA A 33 -3.29 6.22 3.42
N LEU A 34 -3.51 7.35 4.10
CA LEU A 34 -4.35 7.41 5.30
C LEU A 34 -5.81 7.06 4.99
N THR A 35 -6.34 7.52 3.86
CA THR A 35 -7.70 7.19 3.43
C THR A 35 -7.85 5.68 3.19
N LEU A 36 -6.88 5.05 2.51
CA LEU A 36 -6.89 3.62 2.25
C LEU A 36 -6.79 2.81 3.55
N ILE A 37 -5.98 3.23 4.51
CA ILE A 37 -5.88 2.60 5.83
C ILE A 37 -7.23 2.65 6.55
N VAL A 38 -7.93 3.80 6.53
CA VAL A 38 -9.27 3.94 7.10
C VAL A 38 -10.30 3.05 6.39
N LEU A 39 -10.16 2.86 5.08
CA LEU A 39 -10.98 1.95 4.28
C LEU A 39 -10.63 0.46 4.47
N GLY A 40 -9.69 0.13 5.35
CA GLY A 40 -9.34 -1.24 5.70
C GLY A 40 -8.24 -1.86 4.84
N ILE A 41 -7.55 -1.08 4.02
CA ILE A 41 -6.32 -1.55 3.36
C ILE A 41 -5.21 -1.64 4.43
N PRO A 42 -4.65 -2.83 4.67
CA PRO A 42 -3.66 -3.02 5.73
C PRO A 42 -2.35 -2.30 5.42
N ILE A 43 -1.56 -2.06 6.46
CA ILE A 43 -0.15 -1.67 6.31
C ILE A 43 0.67 -2.95 6.10
N CYS A 44 1.57 -2.95 5.13
CA CYS A 44 2.47 -4.07 4.91
C CYS A 44 3.39 -4.25 6.14
N ALA A 45 3.67 -5.50 6.53
CA ALA A 45 4.60 -5.83 7.60
C ALA A 45 6.07 -5.61 7.19
#